data_AF-A0A5K0ZGM5-F1
#
_entry.id   AF-A0A5K0ZGM5-F1
#
_cell.length_a   1.000
_cell.length_b   1.000
_cell.length_c   1.000
_cell.angle_alpha   90.00
_cell.angle_beta   90.00
_cell.angle_gamma   90.00
#
_symmetry.space_group_name_H-M   'P 1'
#
loop_
_entity.id
_entity.type
_entity.pdbx_description
1 polymer ?
#
loop_
_entity_poly.entity_id
_entity_poly.type
_entity_poly.pdbx_seq_one_letter_code
_entity_poly.pdbx_strand_id
1 'polypeptide(L)' 'ISSTTDAETLREAIDPSIHHSCSHASLRTMIDIAVKCLSKEMSERPSVEDVIWHLQYSAQVQDGLTTNSNVEDYLDLHI' A
#
# COMPACT_ATOMS: atom_id res chain seq x y z
N ILE A 1 -14.50 13.69 -2.09
CA ILE A 1 -14.10 12.51 -1.28
C ILE A 1 -12.72 12.82 -0.75
N SER A 2 -12.65 13.23 0.52
CA SER A 2 -11.37 13.60 1.13
C SER A 2 -10.43 12.41 1.10
N SER A 3 -9.29 12.69 0.49
CA SER A 3 -8.04 11.97 0.50
C SER A 3 -7.56 11.65 1.92
N THR A 4 -8.02 10.56 2.53
CA THR A 4 -7.25 9.68 3.43
C THR A 4 -8.09 8.41 3.60
N THR A 5 -7.64 7.28 3.07
CA THR A 5 -8.02 6.01 3.68
C THR A 5 -7.26 6.01 5.01
N ASP A 6 -7.95 6.30 6.10
CA ASP A 6 -7.33 6.34 7.42
C ASP A 6 -6.70 4.97 7.71
N ALA A 7 -5.54 4.95 8.35
CA ALA A 7 -4.74 3.74 8.55
C ALA A 7 -5.57 2.62 9.21
N GLU A 8 -6.51 2.99 10.09
CA GLU A 8 -7.45 2.08 10.74
C GLU A 8 -8.42 1.42 9.75
N THR A 9 -9.04 2.20 8.86
CA THR A 9 -9.93 1.68 7.81
C THR A 9 -9.19 0.79 6.81
N LEU A 10 -7.93 1.13 6.48
CA LEU A 10 -7.07 0.25 5.69
C LEU A 10 -6.82 -1.07 6.43
N ARG A 11 -6.48 -1.01 7.71
CA ARG A 11 -6.16 -2.18 8.52
C ARG A 11 -7.35 -3.13 8.71
N GLU A 12 -8.56 -2.60 8.78
CA GLU A 12 -9.80 -3.40 8.79
C GLU A 12 -10.09 -4.09 7.45
N ALA A 13 -9.69 -3.47 6.33
CA ALA A 13 -9.93 -4.00 4.99
C ALA A 13 -8.87 -5.00 4.51
N ILE A 14 -7.68 -4.99 5.12
CA ILE A 14 -6.57 -5.87 4.77
C ILE A 14 -6.79 -7.26 5.38
N ASP A 15 -6.52 -8.30 4.59
CA ASP A 15 -6.55 -9.69 5.05
C ASP A 15 -5.62 -9.86 6.29
N PRO A 16 -6.15 -10.37 7.43
CA PRO A 16 -5.36 -10.53 8.66
C PRO A 16 -4.07 -11.33 8.48
N SER A 17 -4.01 -12.25 7.51
CA SER A 17 -2.83 -13.07 7.24
C SER A 17 -1.62 -12.25 6.76
N ILE A 18 -1.83 -11.03 6.26
CA ILE A 18 -0.76 -10.18 5.71
C ILE A 18 -0.50 -8.89 6.51
N HIS A 19 -1.19 -8.69 7.66
CA HIS A 19 -1.04 -7.48 8.49
C HIS A 19 0.40 -7.20 8.91
N HIS A 20 1.21 -8.25 9.10
CA HIS A 20 2.59 -8.14 9.57
C HIS A 20 3.62 -8.43 8.46
N SER A 21 3.19 -8.77 7.26
CA SER A 21 4.08 -9.09 6.14
C SER A 21 4.24 -7.95 5.15
N CYS A 22 3.45 -6.88 5.29
CA CYS A 22 3.41 -5.77 4.34
C CYS A 22 3.61 -4.43 5.03
N SER A 23 4.41 -3.54 4.43
CA SER A 23 4.57 -2.18 4.90
C SER A 23 3.29 -1.37 4.67
N HIS A 24 2.97 -0.46 5.59
CA HIS A 24 1.81 0.43 5.44
C HIS A 24 1.89 1.27 4.15
N ALA A 25 3.10 1.72 3.76
CA ALA A 25 3.32 2.49 2.55
C ALA A 25 3.06 1.68 1.26
N SER A 26 3.52 0.42 1.21
CA SER A 26 3.24 -0.51 0.11
C SER A 26 1.73 -0.76 -0.01
N LEU A 27 1.07 -1.08 1.11
CA LEU A 27 -0.37 -1.33 1.16
C LEU A 27 -1.19 -0.13 0.69
N ARG A 28 -0.85 1.07 1.18
CA ARG A 28 -1.52 2.31 0.76
C ARG A 28 -1.41 2.53 -0.74
N THR A 29 -0.21 2.32 -1.31
CA THR A 29 0.01 2.46 -2.75
C THR A 29 -0.85 1.46 -3.54
N MET A 30 -0.87 0.19 -3.12
CA MET A 30 -1.66 -0.86 -3.80
C MET A 30 -3.16 -0.57 -3.74
N ILE A 31 -3.66 -0.09 -2.60
CA ILE A 31 -5.07 0.22 -2.44
C ILE A 31 -5.45 1.46 -3.26
N ASP A 32 -4.62 2.49 -3.28
CA ASP A 32 -4.86 3.69 -4.10
C ASP A 32 -4.95 3.36 -5.59
N ILE A 33 -4.00 2.58 -6.12
CA ILE A 33 -4.04 2.18 -7.54
C ILE A 33 -5.23 1.26 -7.84
N ALA A 34 -5.59 0.34 -6.93
CA ALA A 34 -6.76 -0.53 -7.09
C ALA A 34 -8.06 0.28 -7.12
N VAL A 35 -8.22 1.27 -6.24
CA VAL A 35 -9.39 2.16 -6.22
C VAL A 35 -9.50 2.94 -7.52
N LYS A 36 -8.39 3.50 -8.04
CA LYS A 36 -8.37 4.23 -9.32
C LYS A 36 -8.75 3.32 -10.50
N CYS A 37 -8.23 2.10 -10.56
CA CYS A 37 -8.61 1.10 -11.56
C CYS A 37 -10.12 0.78 -11.57
N LEU A 38 -10.75 0.78 -10.39
CA LEU A 38 -12.17 0.51 -10.20
C LEU A 38 -13.06 1.74 -10.35
N SER A 39 -12.50 2.91 -10.67
CA SER A 39 -13.27 4.14 -10.84
C SER A 39 -14.35 3.98 -11.92
N LYS A 40 -15.52 4.55 -11.69
CA LYS A 40 -16.60 4.63 -12.70
C LYS A 40 -16.25 5.65 -13.79
N GLU A 41 -15.49 6.67 -13.43
CA GLU A 41 -15.03 7.71 -14.37
C GLU A 41 -13.81 7.19 -15.13
N MET A 42 -13.93 7.09 -16.46
CA MET A 42 -12.85 6.55 -17.30
C MET A 42 -11.58 7.41 -17.26
N SER A 43 -11.70 8.72 -17.07
CA SER A 43 -10.56 9.64 -16.97
C SER A 43 -9.72 9.44 -15.71
N GLU A 44 -10.29 8.85 -14.67
CA GLU A 44 -9.60 8.55 -13.42
C GLU A 44 -8.90 7.18 -13.46
N ARG A 45 -9.21 6.36 -14.47
CA ARG A 45 -8.58 5.05 -14.62
C ARG A 45 -7.15 5.24 -15.14
N PRO A 46 -6.15 4.67 -14.47
CA PRO A 46 -4.76 4.78 -14.88
C PRO A 46 -4.52 4.02 -16.18
N SER A 47 -3.44 4.37 -16.88
CA SER A 47 -2.93 3.51 -17.94
C SER A 47 -2.37 2.22 -17.34
N VAL A 48 -2.26 1.16 -18.15
CA VAL A 48 -1.59 -0.08 -17.71
C VAL A 48 -0.13 0.18 -17.32
N GLU A 49 0.55 1.12 -17.97
CA GLU A 49 1.92 1.51 -17.64
C GLU A 49 2.00 2.12 -16.23
N ASP A 50 1.08 3.02 -15.89
CA ASP A 50 0.98 3.59 -14.55
C ASP A 50 0.68 2.52 -13.49
N VAL A 51 -0.21 1.56 -13.80
CA VAL A 51 -0.52 0.46 -12.88
C VAL A 51 0.73 -0.37 -12.59
N ILE A 52 1.46 -0.77 -13.63
CA ILE A 52 2.69 -1.56 -13.49
C ILE A 52 3.72 -0.78 -12.66
N TRP A 53 3.89 0.51 -12.94
CA TRP A 53 4.82 1.36 -12.21
C TRP A 53 4.49 1.42 -10.71
N HIS A 54 3.21 1.64 -10.34
CA HIS A 54 2.81 1.71 -8.92
C HIS A 54 2.98 0.36 -8.20
N LEU A 55 2.74 -0.76 -8.89
CA LEU A 55 2.96 -2.09 -8.33
C LEU A 55 4.46 -2.37 -8.12
N GLN A 56 5.31 -2.00 -9.07
CA GLN A 56 6.76 -2.11 -8.94
C GLN A 56 7.30 -1.23 -7.82
N TYR A 57 6.80 0.00 -7.69
CA TYR A 57 7.15 0.89 -6.58
C TYR A 57 6.73 0.29 -5.23
N SER A 58 5.50 -0.23 -5.12
CA SER A 58 5.02 -0.90 -3.90
C SER A 58 5.89 -2.09 -3.50
N ALA A 59 6.29 -2.92 -4.47
CA ALA A 59 7.18 -4.05 -4.25
C ALA A 59 8.58 -3.59 -3.80
N GLN A 60 9.13 -2.55 -4.41
CA GLN A 60 10.42 -1.98 -4.01
C GLN A 60 10.39 -1.46 -2.57
N VAL A 61 9.33 -0.74 -2.18
CA VAL A 61 9.16 -0.25 -0.80
C VAL A 61 9.07 -1.42 0.18
N GLN A 62 8.43 -2.52 -0.23
CA GLN A 62 8.34 -3.74 0.56
C GLN A 62 9.69 -4.44 0.72
N ASP A 63 10.49 -4.53 -0.34
CA ASP A 63 11.81 -5.18 -0.30
C ASP A 63 12.85 -4.35 0.46
N GLY A 64 12.69 -3.02 0.49
CA GLY A 64 13.44 -2.14 1.39
C GLY A 64 13.25 -2.49 2.87
N LEU A 65 12.07 -2.99 3.25
CA LEU A 65 11.79 -3.48 4.61
C LEU A 65 12.49 -4.82 4.89
N THR A 66 12.52 -5.75 3.93
CA THR A 66 13.09 -7.10 4.12
C THR A 66 14.63 -7.09 4.17
N THR A 67 15.26 -6.14 3.47
CA THR A 67 16.73 -5.97 3.42
C THR A 67 17.32 -5.25 4.64
N ASN A 68 16.50 -4.55 5.44
CA ASN A 68 16.90 -3.89 6.68
C ASN A 68 16.58 -4.73 7.94
N SER A 69 16.51 -6.05 7.81
CA SER A 69 16.32 -7.02 8.90
C SER A 69 17.55 -7.12 9.82
N ASN A 70 17.89 -6.00 10.46
CA ASN A 70 18.61 -5.85 11.73
C ASN A 70 18.62 -4.35 12.08
N VAL A 71 17.51 -3.78 12.60
CA VAL A 71 17.49 -2.84 13.76
C VAL A 71 16.12 -2.17 14.04
N GLU A 72 15.13 -2.17 13.15
CA GLU A 72 13.95 -1.26 13.33
C GLU A 72 12.58 -1.95 13.56
N ASP A 73 12.52 -3.25 13.87
CA ASP A 73 11.25 -3.96 14.12
C ASP A 73 10.69 -3.77 15.56
N TYR A 74 11.33 -2.93 16.38
CA TYR A 74 10.90 -2.67 17.77
C TYR A 74 10.26 -1.28 17.98
N LEU A 75 10.27 -0.39 16.97
CA LEU A 75 9.83 1.00 17.14
C LEU A 75 8.50 1.33 16.47
N ASP A 76 7.95 0.46 15.61
CA ASP A 76 6.64 0.70 14.98
C ASP A 76 5.45 0.16 15.81
N LEU A 77 5.71 -0.30 17.04
CA LEU A 77 4.67 -0.69 18.01
C LEU A 77 4.25 0.46 18.95
N HIS A 78 4.63 1.72 18.69
CA HIS A 78 4.32 2.82 19.64
C HIS A 78 3.88 4.17 19.08
N ILE A 79 3.29 4.25 17.89
CA ILE A 79 2.42 5.39 17.53
C ILE A 79 1.13 4.88 16.90
#